data_AF-S0GQB3-F1
#
_entry.id   AF-S0GQB3-F1
#
_cell.length_a   1.000
_cell.length_b   1.000
_cell.length_c   1.000
_cell.angle_alpha   90.00
_cell.angle_beta   90.00
_cell.angle_gamma   90.00
#
_symmetry.space_group_name_H-M   'P 1'
#
loop_
_entity.id
_entity.type
_entity.pdbx_description
1 polymer ?
#
loop_
_entity_poly.entity_id
_entity_poly.type
_entity_poly.pdbx_seq_one_letter_code
_entity_poly.pdbx_strand_id
1 'polypeptide(L)'
;MKKNLLYILSVLLLIACSEEERTFVKTDSVAPQPVSNVEVTNIPGGAILKYTLPDDEDLLCVKANYELKSGVSSEVKASLFVDTLKIEGFGTEDERIVELVAIDRSLNESSPVKVTVKPLEAPVVTIGRTLKLIADFGGVHAYWDNPGRSEISVILEQKDNNNEFNRIDAYYSTVVEGSAATRGMDTDPKDFKIYIQDRWGNVSEALETTISPLFEEQFDRTKITGMSIEGDQPSAWGWVLANLFDGTKSDGNGFHTANGSGVWPQWITFDLGVTGKISRIKVWQRLGDWIYKHGNLEHFEIWGTSDAENLNDPSVWTLMMDCKSTKPSGLPLGQISDEDRQWAEAGEEFVCDPSKPKVRYLRLHALQTWSNGDFFHMSEIEVYGQVGEDK
;
A
#
# COMPACT_ATOMS: atom_id res chain seq x y z
N MET A 1 35.11 -53.96 -5.02
CA MET A 1 35.02 -53.35 -3.67
C MET A 1 34.22 -52.04 -3.64
N LYS A 2 34.37 -51.11 -4.59
CA LYS A 2 33.59 -49.84 -4.60
C LYS A 2 32.07 -49.98 -4.82
N LYS A 3 31.60 -50.95 -5.63
CA LYS A 3 30.15 -51.19 -5.84
C LYS A 3 29.44 -51.74 -4.60
N ASN A 4 30.09 -52.59 -3.81
CA ASN A 4 29.48 -53.16 -2.60
C ASN A 4 29.43 -52.13 -1.45
N LEU A 5 30.35 -51.16 -1.43
CA LEU A 5 30.32 -50.06 -0.47
C LEU A 5 29.16 -49.08 -0.75
N LEU A 6 28.80 -48.88 -2.03
CA LEU A 6 27.66 -48.05 -2.41
C LEU A 6 26.32 -48.68 -2.01
N TYR A 7 26.20 -50.02 -2.12
CA TYR A 7 25.00 -50.74 -1.69
C TYR A 7 24.85 -50.81 -0.16
N ILE A 8 25.95 -50.82 0.59
CA ILE A 8 25.90 -50.78 2.05
C ILE A 8 25.55 -49.35 2.54
N LEU A 9 26.02 -48.31 1.84
CA LEU A 9 25.72 -46.92 2.18
C LEU A 9 24.27 -46.52 1.84
N SER A 10 23.68 -47.08 0.78
CA SER A 10 22.27 -46.85 0.42
C SER A 10 21.27 -47.61 1.30
N VAL A 11 21.68 -48.71 1.96
CA VAL A 11 20.84 -49.43 2.93
C VAL A 11 20.87 -48.75 4.32
N LEU A 12 21.96 -48.05 4.68
CA LEU A 12 22.07 -47.30 5.93
C LEU A 12 21.28 -45.97 5.95
N LEU A 13 20.94 -45.40 4.78
CA LEU A 13 20.13 -44.18 4.66
C LEU A 13 18.61 -44.41 4.85
N LEU A 14 18.15 -45.67 4.93
CA LEU A 14 16.73 -46.01 5.09
C LEU A 14 16.32 -46.26 6.55
N ILE A 15 17.24 -46.14 7.52
CA ILE A 15 16.99 -46.46 8.94
C ILE A 15 17.03 -45.21 9.84
N ALA A 16 17.23 -44.01 9.28
CA ALA A 16 17.35 -42.77 10.05
C ALA A 16 16.19 -41.81 9.75
N CYS A 17 14.99 -42.18 10.20
CA CYS A 17 13.96 -41.29 10.76
C CYS A 17 12.74 -42.15 11.10
N SER A 18 12.79 -42.87 12.22
CA SER A 18 11.53 -43.11 12.94
C SER A 18 11.21 -41.79 13.63
N GLU A 19 10.27 -41.02 13.08
CA GLU A 19 9.56 -40.04 13.91
C GLU A 19 9.04 -40.82 15.11
N GLU A 20 9.56 -40.53 16.30
CA GLU A 20 8.86 -40.92 17.52
C GLU A 20 7.49 -40.26 17.44
N GLU A 21 6.45 -41.04 17.19
CA GLU A 21 5.09 -40.62 17.49
C GLU A 21 5.08 -40.28 18.97
N ARG A 22 5.19 -38.99 19.28
CA ARG A 22 4.89 -38.44 20.61
C ARG A 22 3.40 -38.62 20.83
N THR A 23 3.01 -39.84 21.14
CA THR A 23 1.69 -40.14 21.65
C THR A 23 1.60 -39.49 23.04
N PHE A 24 0.63 -38.61 23.22
CA PHE A 24 0.24 -38.16 24.55
C PHE A 24 -0.32 -39.38 25.27
N VAL A 25 0.53 -40.08 26.02
CA VAL A 25 0.08 -41.19 26.86
C VAL A 25 -0.80 -40.56 27.94
N LYS A 26 -2.10 -40.84 27.92
CA LYS A 26 -3.01 -40.53 29.02
C LYS A 26 -2.43 -41.14 30.30
N THR A 27 -1.89 -40.30 31.18
CA THR A 27 -1.25 -40.72 32.43
C THR A 27 -2.23 -40.82 33.59
N ASP A 28 -3.38 -40.17 33.46
CA ASP A 28 -4.48 -40.18 34.42
C ASP A 28 -5.83 -40.00 33.71
N SER A 29 -6.91 -39.99 34.51
CA SER A 29 -8.28 -39.72 34.05
C SER A 29 -8.98 -38.65 34.88
N VAL A 30 -8.23 -37.79 35.57
CA VAL A 30 -8.76 -36.79 36.50
C VAL A 30 -8.73 -35.44 35.80
N ALA A 31 -9.89 -34.90 35.49
CA ALA A 31 -9.97 -33.58 34.87
C ALA A 31 -9.47 -32.46 35.79
N PRO A 32 -8.83 -31.42 35.23
CA PRO A 32 -8.41 -30.26 36.00
C PRO A 32 -9.62 -29.49 36.52
N GLN A 33 -9.39 -28.66 37.54
CA GLN A 33 -10.40 -27.71 37.97
C GLN A 33 -10.70 -26.67 36.87
N PRO A 34 -11.94 -26.15 36.79
CA PRO A 34 -12.24 -25.03 35.90
C PRO A 34 -11.42 -23.79 36.25
N VAL A 35 -11.17 -22.94 35.26
CA VAL A 35 -10.59 -21.61 35.48
C VAL A 35 -11.48 -20.76 36.41
N SER A 36 -10.92 -19.77 37.08
CA SER A 36 -11.68 -18.87 37.97
C SER A 36 -11.36 -17.39 37.72
N ASN A 37 -12.11 -16.48 38.36
CA ASN A 37 -11.92 -15.03 38.26
C ASN A 37 -11.82 -14.51 36.81
N VAL A 38 -12.75 -14.93 35.95
CA VAL A 38 -12.74 -14.53 34.55
C VAL A 38 -13.17 -13.07 34.41
N GLU A 39 -12.26 -12.24 33.93
CA GLU A 39 -12.48 -10.83 33.60
C GLU A 39 -12.58 -10.65 32.08
N VAL A 40 -13.62 -9.95 31.63
CA VAL A 40 -13.90 -9.70 30.21
C VAL A 40 -13.57 -8.26 29.86
N THR A 41 -12.70 -8.06 28.88
CA THR A 41 -12.45 -6.74 28.25
C THR A 41 -12.86 -6.81 26.79
N ASN A 42 -13.94 -6.14 26.40
CA ASN A 42 -14.41 -6.11 25.01
C ASN A 42 -13.49 -5.24 24.13
N ILE A 43 -13.21 -5.72 22.93
CA ILE A 43 -12.38 -5.04 21.91
C ILE A 43 -13.12 -5.04 20.56
N PRO A 44 -12.69 -4.25 19.56
CA PRO A 44 -13.31 -4.28 18.22
C PRO A 44 -13.35 -5.70 17.64
N GLY A 45 -14.55 -6.20 17.36
CA GLY A 45 -14.78 -7.54 16.80
C GLY A 45 -14.33 -8.72 17.69
N GLY A 46 -14.15 -8.50 19.00
CA GLY A 46 -13.54 -9.49 19.89
C GLY A 46 -13.67 -9.20 21.38
N ALA A 47 -12.99 -10.01 22.18
CA ALA A 47 -12.79 -9.78 23.60
C ALA A 47 -11.45 -10.37 24.09
N ILE A 48 -10.93 -9.82 25.17
CA ILE A 48 -9.82 -10.37 25.94
C ILE A 48 -10.39 -10.94 27.24
N LEU A 49 -10.10 -12.21 27.48
CA LEU A 49 -10.54 -12.98 28.63
C LEU A 49 -9.32 -13.24 29.51
N LYS A 50 -9.26 -12.59 30.67
CA LYS A 50 -8.22 -12.85 31.68
C LYS A 50 -8.79 -13.74 32.76
N TYR A 51 -8.04 -14.73 33.23
CA TYR A 51 -8.53 -15.73 34.18
C TYR A 51 -7.42 -16.24 35.10
N THR A 52 -7.80 -16.88 36.20
CA THR A 52 -6.89 -17.62 37.07
C THR A 52 -6.86 -19.08 36.65
N LEU A 53 -5.65 -19.60 36.39
CA LEU A 53 -5.42 -21.01 36.07
C LEU A 53 -5.73 -21.92 37.28
N PRO A 54 -6.24 -23.15 37.05
CA PRO A 54 -6.35 -24.13 38.11
C PRO A 54 -4.96 -24.55 38.62
N ASP A 55 -4.87 -24.86 39.91
CA ASP A 55 -3.67 -25.44 40.52
C ASP A 55 -3.60 -26.92 40.18
N ASP A 56 -3.01 -27.22 39.02
CA ASP A 56 -2.87 -28.56 38.48
C ASP A 56 -1.47 -28.75 37.86
N GLU A 57 -0.72 -29.76 38.33
CA GLU A 57 0.66 -29.99 37.93
C GLU A 57 0.79 -30.42 36.46
N ASP A 58 -0.24 -31.07 35.91
CA ASP A 58 -0.23 -31.58 34.54
C ASP A 58 -1.12 -30.76 33.59
N LEU A 59 -1.53 -29.55 33.99
CA LEU A 59 -2.26 -28.63 33.11
C LEU A 59 -1.52 -28.44 31.78
N LEU A 60 -2.27 -28.47 30.67
CA LEU A 60 -1.76 -28.28 29.32
C LEU A 60 -2.12 -26.89 28.79
N CYS A 61 -3.41 -26.57 28.76
CA CYS A 61 -3.92 -25.33 28.18
C CYS A 61 -5.33 -24.98 28.66
N VAL A 62 -5.75 -23.76 28.34
CA VAL A 62 -7.14 -23.32 28.42
C VAL A 62 -7.65 -23.08 27.01
N LYS A 63 -8.85 -23.60 26.73
CA LYS A 63 -9.56 -23.49 25.45
C LYS A 63 -10.80 -22.61 25.64
N ALA A 64 -11.02 -21.65 24.75
CA ALA A 64 -12.26 -20.90 24.63
C ALA A 64 -13.03 -21.39 23.40
N ASN A 65 -14.27 -21.84 23.60
CA ASN A 65 -15.21 -22.19 22.53
C ASN A 65 -16.29 -21.10 22.42
N TYR A 66 -16.59 -20.67 21.21
CA TYR A 66 -17.60 -19.64 20.93
C TYR A 66 -18.18 -19.79 19.53
N GLU A 67 -19.33 -19.14 19.27
CA GLU A 67 -19.91 -19.05 17.93
C GLU A 67 -19.67 -17.66 17.34
N LEU A 68 -19.12 -17.61 16.13
CA LEU A 68 -18.92 -16.37 15.37
C LEU A 68 -20.27 -15.84 14.84
N LYS A 69 -21.06 -16.76 14.30
CA LYS A 69 -22.43 -16.60 13.82
C LYS A 69 -23.16 -17.92 14.06
N SER A 70 -24.50 -17.89 14.05
CA SER A 70 -25.33 -19.07 14.30
C SER A 70 -24.84 -20.29 13.52
N GLY A 71 -24.38 -21.32 14.23
CA GLY A 71 -23.91 -22.58 13.65
C GLY A 71 -22.47 -22.58 13.12
N VAL A 72 -21.69 -21.51 13.32
CA VAL A 72 -20.27 -21.42 12.98
C VAL A 72 -19.45 -21.27 14.26
N SER A 73 -19.02 -22.41 14.80
CA SER A 73 -18.16 -22.47 15.98
C SER A 73 -16.71 -22.09 15.67
N SER A 74 -16.04 -21.55 16.67
CA SER A 74 -14.62 -21.23 16.67
C SER A 74 -14.00 -21.61 18.01
N GLU A 75 -12.71 -21.92 18.00
CA GLU A 75 -11.94 -22.22 19.20
C GLU A 75 -10.61 -21.46 19.21
N VAL A 76 -10.17 -21.04 20.40
CA VAL A 76 -8.83 -20.50 20.63
C VAL A 76 -8.25 -21.17 21.87
N LYS A 77 -6.94 -21.46 21.84
CA LYS A 77 -6.22 -22.09 22.96
C LYS A 77 -5.08 -21.20 23.44
N ALA A 78 -4.86 -21.24 24.75
CA ALA A 78 -3.76 -20.57 25.45
C ALA A 78 -3.02 -21.61 26.28
N SER A 79 -1.69 -21.68 26.16
CA SER A 79 -0.88 -22.60 26.97
C SER A 79 -0.97 -22.25 28.47
N LEU A 80 -0.63 -23.20 29.34
CA LEU A 80 -0.54 -23.01 30.79
C LEU A 80 0.37 -21.84 31.26
N PHE A 81 1.22 -21.29 30.38
CA PHE A 81 2.15 -20.19 30.70
C PHE A 81 1.54 -18.80 30.58
N VAL A 82 0.28 -18.69 30.13
CA VAL A 82 -0.43 -17.42 30.01
C VAL A 82 -1.81 -17.54 30.66
N ASP A 83 -2.30 -16.42 31.18
CA ASP A 83 -3.55 -16.29 31.94
C ASP A 83 -4.63 -15.54 31.14
N THR A 84 -4.39 -15.38 29.83
CA THR A 84 -5.19 -14.51 28.96
C THR A 84 -5.46 -15.18 27.62
N LEU A 85 -6.70 -15.06 27.14
CA LEU A 85 -7.17 -15.48 25.81
C LEU A 85 -7.73 -14.28 25.05
N LYS A 86 -7.31 -14.10 23.80
CA LYS A 86 -7.92 -13.15 22.88
C LYS A 86 -8.84 -13.91 21.92
N ILE A 87 -10.11 -13.56 21.90
CA ILE A 87 -11.08 -14.08 20.93
C ILE A 87 -11.46 -12.98 19.94
N GLU A 88 -11.59 -13.35 18.67
CA GLU A 88 -11.85 -12.43 17.57
C GLU A 88 -12.77 -13.07 16.52
N GLY A 89 -13.29 -12.22 15.63
CA GLY A 89 -14.08 -12.62 14.47
C GLY A 89 -15.57 -12.33 14.58
N PHE A 90 -16.01 -11.64 15.64
CA PHE A 90 -17.38 -11.17 15.74
C PHE A 90 -17.62 -10.01 14.78
N GLY A 91 -18.53 -10.19 13.82
CA GLY A 91 -18.92 -9.13 12.87
C GLY A 91 -19.94 -8.14 13.43
N THR A 92 -20.57 -8.44 14.58
CA THR A 92 -21.62 -7.62 15.20
C THR A 92 -21.35 -7.43 16.69
N GLU A 93 -21.96 -6.40 17.29
CA GLU A 93 -21.85 -6.06 18.72
C GLU A 93 -22.81 -6.86 19.64
N ASP A 94 -23.44 -7.88 19.09
CA ASP A 94 -24.38 -8.70 19.84
C ASP A 94 -23.67 -9.48 20.95
N GLU A 95 -24.39 -9.74 22.05
CA GLU A 95 -23.85 -10.58 23.13
C GLU A 95 -23.61 -12.03 22.66
N ARG A 96 -22.52 -12.61 23.14
CA ARG A 96 -22.12 -13.99 22.83
C ARG A 96 -21.68 -14.70 24.10
N ILE A 97 -22.04 -15.97 24.21
CA ILE A 97 -21.55 -16.84 25.28
C ILE A 97 -20.24 -17.47 24.82
N VAL A 98 -19.23 -17.40 25.67
CA VAL A 98 -17.93 -18.04 25.48
C VAL A 98 -17.74 -19.06 26.60
N GLU A 99 -17.31 -20.26 26.25
CA GLU A 99 -17.08 -21.35 27.19
C GLU A 99 -15.58 -21.59 27.34
N LEU A 100 -15.05 -21.35 28.54
CA LEU A 100 -13.67 -21.61 28.91
C LEU A 100 -13.54 -23.00 29.54
N VAL A 101 -12.59 -23.79 29.04
CA VAL A 101 -12.33 -25.17 29.48
C VAL A 101 -10.84 -25.34 29.72
N ALA A 102 -10.45 -25.79 30.91
CA ALA A 102 -9.08 -26.20 31.20
C ALA A 102 -8.86 -27.64 30.71
N ILE A 103 -7.69 -27.89 30.12
CA ILE A 103 -7.31 -29.19 29.56
C ILE A 103 -5.95 -29.57 30.13
N ASP A 104 -5.83 -30.79 30.63
CA ASP A 104 -4.56 -31.35 31.12
C ASP A 104 -3.76 -32.05 30.00
N ARG A 105 -2.58 -32.58 30.34
CA ARG A 105 -1.71 -33.30 29.39
C ARG A 105 -2.26 -34.67 29.00
N SER A 106 -3.13 -35.24 29.84
CA SER A 106 -3.93 -36.41 29.55
C SER A 106 -5.14 -36.11 28.64
N LEU A 107 -5.39 -34.85 28.24
CA LEU A 107 -6.56 -34.43 27.47
C LEU A 107 -7.91 -34.63 28.19
N ASN A 108 -7.93 -34.63 29.52
CA ASN A 108 -9.19 -34.51 30.25
C ASN A 108 -9.61 -33.03 30.29
N GLU A 109 -10.90 -32.77 30.17
CA GLU A 109 -11.47 -31.43 30.11
C GLU A 109 -12.23 -31.10 31.40
N SER A 110 -12.00 -29.90 31.95
CA SER A 110 -12.78 -29.39 33.08
C SER A 110 -14.25 -29.19 32.71
N SER A 111 -15.10 -28.96 33.72
CA SER A 111 -16.41 -28.35 33.46
C SER A 111 -16.25 -26.95 32.85
N PRO A 112 -17.12 -26.52 31.92
CA PRO A 112 -16.98 -25.23 31.25
C PRO A 112 -17.39 -24.07 32.17
N VAL A 113 -16.62 -22.98 32.11
CA VAL A 113 -17.00 -21.68 32.68
C VAL A 113 -17.55 -20.81 31.57
N LYS A 114 -18.82 -20.43 31.69
CA LYS A 114 -19.52 -19.60 30.71
C LYS A 114 -19.41 -18.13 31.07
N VAL A 115 -18.96 -17.31 30.13
CA VAL A 115 -18.94 -15.86 30.26
C VAL A 115 -19.64 -15.21 29.07
N THR A 116 -20.29 -14.08 29.31
CA THR A 116 -20.91 -13.28 28.25
C THR A 116 -19.93 -12.19 27.82
N VAL A 117 -19.70 -12.10 26.51
CA VAL A 117 -18.93 -11.01 25.90
C VAL A 117 -19.87 -10.15 25.04
N LYS A 118 -19.53 -8.87 24.90
CA LYS A 118 -20.24 -7.91 24.05
C LYS A 118 -19.20 -7.11 23.26
N PRO A 119 -18.72 -7.64 22.12
CA PRO A 119 -17.62 -7.03 21.38
C PRO A 119 -17.96 -5.61 20.97
N LEU A 120 -16.93 -4.77 20.83
CA LEU A 120 -17.11 -3.45 20.24
C LEU A 120 -17.26 -3.60 18.71
N GLU A 121 -17.76 -2.55 18.06
CA GLU A 121 -17.94 -2.51 16.61
C GLU A 121 -16.72 -3.06 15.84
N ALA A 122 -16.98 -3.97 14.91
CA ALA A 122 -15.94 -4.70 14.22
C ALA A 122 -15.15 -3.81 13.24
N PRO A 123 -13.83 -4.03 13.09
CA PRO A 123 -13.00 -3.25 12.17
C PRO A 123 -13.54 -3.24 10.73
N VAL A 124 -14.09 -4.36 10.25
CA VAL A 124 -14.72 -4.46 8.92
C VAL A 124 -15.78 -3.37 8.70
N VAL A 125 -16.57 -3.05 9.73
CA VAL A 125 -17.63 -2.04 9.67
C VAL A 125 -17.03 -0.64 9.68
N THR A 126 -16.13 -0.36 10.63
CA THR A 126 -15.52 0.98 10.75
C THR A 126 -14.70 1.34 9.52
N ILE A 127 -13.95 0.39 8.97
CA ILE A 127 -13.13 0.59 7.76
C ILE A 127 -14.05 0.76 6.54
N GLY A 128 -15.12 -0.05 6.43
CA GLY A 128 -16.07 0.05 5.33
C GLY A 128 -16.68 1.44 5.16
N ARG A 129 -16.91 2.18 6.25
CA ARG A 129 -17.42 3.56 6.19
C ARG A 129 -16.43 4.58 5.60
N THR A 130 -15.16 4.23 5.50
CA THR A 130 -14.09 5.09 4.95
C THR A 130 -13.83 4.81 3.48
N LEU A 131 -14.45 3.76 2.92
CA LEU A 131 -14.26 3.38 1.52
C LEU A 131 -14.62 4.53 0.59
N LYS A 132 -13.68 4.82 -0.31
CA LYS A 132 -13.87 5.77 -1.40
C LYS A 132 -13.38 5.12 -2.69
N LEU A 133 -14.20 5.20 -3.72
CA LEU A 133 -13.85 4.78 -5.07
C LEU A 133 -13.95 5.98 -6.00
N ILE A 134 -12.89 6.28 -6.75
CA ILE A 134 -12.86 7.37 -7.73
C ILE A 134 -12.39 6.88 -9.09
N ALA A 135 -12.64 7.68 -10.13
CA ALA A 135 -12.08 7.45 -11.45
C ALA A 135 -10.54 7.57 -11.42
N ASP A 136 -9.87 6.65 -12.11
CA ASP A 136 -8.43 6.65 -12.37
C ASP A 136 -8.19 6.43 -13.87
N PHE A 137 -6.97 6.69 -14.33
CA PHE A 137 -6.54 6.48 -15.70
C PHE A 137 -6.58 5.00 -16.07
N GLY A 138 -7.49 4.66 -17.00
CA GLY A 138 -7.75 3.28 -17.41
C GLY A 138 -8.41 2.41 -16.34
N GLY A 139 -9.04 2.99 -15.31
CA GLY A 139 -9.90 2.25 -14.37
C GLY A 139 -10.37 3.07 -13.16
N VAL A 140 -10.21 2.52 -11.95
CA VAL A 140 -10.69 3.12 -10.69
C VAL A 140 -9.64 3.02 -9.60
N HIS A 141 -9.70 3.93 -8.63
CA HIS A 141 -8.82 3.96 -7.46
C HIS A 141 -9.65 3.88 -6.17
N ALA A 142 -9.35 2.88 -5.34
CA ALA A 142 -9.95 2.68 -4.03
C ALA A 142 -9.06 3.28 -2.93
N TYR A 143 -9.68 3.85 -1.89
CA TYR A 143 -9.02 4.33 -0.68
C TYR A 143 -9.77 3.85 0.57
N TRP A 144 -9.06 3.59 1.66
CA TRP A 144 -9.62 3.19 2.95
C TRP A 144 -8.68 3.52 4.11
N ASP A 145 -9.25 3.71 5.31
CA ASP A 145 -8.51 3.90 6.56
C ASP A 145 -8.71 2.69 7.49
N ASN A 146 -7.59 2.08 7.89
CA ASN A 146 -7.50 0.93 8.78
C ASN A 146 -6.53 1.22 9.95
N PRO A 147 -6.91 2.14 10.87
CA PRO A 147 -6.03 2.57 11.97
C PRO A 147 -5.57 1.43 12.89
N GLY A 148 -6.39 0.38 13.03
CA GLY A 148 -6.08 -0.79 13.83
C GLY A 148 -5.18 -1.83 13.15
N ARG A 149 -4.77 -1.61 11.88
CA ARG A 149 -4.00 -2.58 11.07
C ARG A 149 -4.65 -3.97 11.01
N SER A 150 -5.98 -4.00 10.99
CA SER A 150 -6.75 -5.24 10.91
C SER A 150 -6.46 -5.94 9.58
N GLU A 151 -6.41 -7.27 9.59
CA GLU A 151 -6.31 -8.06 8.36
C GLU A 151 -7.63 -7.98 7.59
N ILE A 152 -7.61 -7.29 6.45
CA ILE A 152 -8.79 -7.06 5.61
C ILE A 152 -8.54 -7.42 4.16
N SER A 153 -9.64 -7.67 3.46
CA SER A 153 -9.72 -7.69 2.00
C SER A 153 -10.64 -6.57 1.54
N VAL A 154 -10.19 -5.72 0.62
CA VAL A 154 -11.03 -4.76 -0.09
C VAL A 154 -11.51 -5.44 -1.36
N ILE A 155 -12.81 -5.72 -1.46
CA ILE A 155 -13.40 -6.42 -2.60
C ILE A 155 -13.99 -5.41 -3.56
N LEU A 156 -13.59 -5.47 -4.83
CA LEU A 156 -14.16 -4.65 -5.89
C LEU A 156 -14.89 -5.53 -6.89
N GLU A 157 -16.16 -5.21 -7.13
CA GLU A 157 -17.02 -5.87 -8.11
C GLU A 157 -17.49 -4.86 -9.15
N GLN A 158 -17.69 -5.36 -10.37
CA GLN A 158 -18.26 -4.61 -11.48
C GLN A 158 -19.53 -5.32 -11.96
N LYS A 159 -20.55 -4.53 -12.29
CA LYS A 159 -21.79 -5.06 -12.86
C LYS A 159 -21.57 -5.46 -14.32
N ASP A 160 -22.03 -6.65 -14.67
CA ASP A 160 -21.98 -7.18 -16.04
C ASP A 160 -23.27 -6.87 -16.83
N ASN A 161 -23.30 -7.36 -18.08
CA ASN A 161 -24.45 -7.19 -18.98
C ASN A 161 -25.71 -7.96 -18.53
N ASN A 162 -25.60 -8.88 -17.57
CA ASN A 162 -26.72 -9.60 -16.97
C ASN A 162 -27.27 -8.89 -15.71
N ASN A 163 -26.73 -7.72 -15.36
CA ASN A 163 -26.99 -6.98 -14.12
C ASN A 163 -26.48 -7.68 -12.86
N GLU A 164 -25.49 -8.55 -12.97
CA GLU A 164 -24.85 -9.22 -11.84
C GLU A 164 -23.52 -8.55 -11.52
N PHE A 165 -23.26 -8.30 -10.24
CA PHE A 165 -21.95 -7.82 -9.79
C PHE A 165 -20.99 -9.00 -9.69
N ASN A 166 -19.88 -8.91 -10.42
CA ASN A 166 -18.82 -9.91 -10.43
C ASN A 166 -17.54 -9.29 -9.89
N ARG A 167 -16.83 -10.03 -9.02
CA ARG A 167 -15.54 -9.61 -8.50
C ARG A 167 -14.53 -9.44 -9.65
N ILE A 168 -13.97 -8.25 -9.74
CA ILE A 168 -12.91 -7.90 -10.70
C ILE A 168 -11.55 -7.75 -10.03
N ASP A 169 -11.52 -7.42 -8.73
CA ASP A 169 -10.29 -7.35 -7.96
C ASP A 169 -10.50 -7.65 -6.47
N ALA A 170 -9.43 -7.98 -5.75
CA ALA A 170 -9.40 -7.89 -4.29
C ALA A 170 -8.01 -7.58 -3.75
N TYR A 171 -7.96 -6.63 -2.81
CA TYR A 171 -6.72 -6.19 -2.18
C TYR A 171 -6.64 -6.64 -0.74
N TYR A 172 -5.62 -7.43 -0.40
CA TYR A 172 -5.36 -7.85 0.99
C TYR A 172 -4.44 -6.82 1.65
N SER A 173 -4.83 -6.34 2.84
CA SER A 173 -4.13 -5.22 3.47
C SER A 173 -4.16 -5.24 5.00
N THR A 174 -3.11 -4.68 5.59
CA THR A 174 -2.99 -4.32 7.02
C THR A 174 -2.44 -2.89 7.20
N VAL A 175 -2.32 -2.12 6.11
CA VAL A 175 -1.77 -0.75 6.18
C VAL A 175 -2.78 0.21 6.83
N VAL A 176 -2.28 1.26 7.48
CA VAL A 176 -3.11 2.23 8.22
C VAL A 176 -3.95 3.09 7.30
N GLU A 177 -3.34 3.63 6.25
CA GLU A 177 -4.02 4.31 5.15
C GLU A 177 -3.68 3.49 3.91
N GLY A 178 -4.70 2.99 3.22
CA GLY A 178 -4.52 2.13 2.07
C GLY A 178 -5.16 2.70 0.83
N SER A 179 -4.53 2.43 -0.31
CA SER A 179 -5.09 2.71 -1.61
C SER A 179 -4.68 1.64 -2.62
N ALA A 180 -5.49 1.47 -3.66
CA ALA A 180 -5.23 0.52 -4.73
C ALA A 180 -5.90 0.93 -6.03
N ALA A 181 -5.22 0.72 -7.15
CA ALA A 181 -5.74 0.98 -8.48
C ALA A 181 -6.13 -0.32 -9.20
N THR A 182 -7.33 -0.36 -9.76
CA THR A 182 -7.76 -1.38 -10.72
C THR A 182 -7.72 -0.78 -12.11
N ARG A 183 -7.00 -1.41 -13.06
CA ARG A 183 -6.80 -0.89 -14.43
C ARG A 183 -7.36 -1.84 -15.49
N GLY A 184 -7.27 -1.43 -16.76
CA GLY A 184 -7.66 -2.24 -17.92
C GLY A 184 -9.09 -1.99 -18.41
N MET A 185 -9.66 -0.84 -18.07
CA MET A 185 -11.02 -0.44 -18.43
C MET A 185 -11.02 0.62 -19.53
N ASP A 186 -12.03 0.59 -20.39
CA ASP A 186 -12.39 1.74 -21.24
C ASP A 186 -13.02 2.87 -20.40
N THR A 187 -13.35 3.99 -21.06
CA THR A 187 -13.87 5.21 -20.42
C THR A 187 -15.40 5.24 -20.30
N ASP A 188 -16.10 4.20 -20.76
CA ASP A 188 -17.56 4.18 -20.67
C ASP A 188 -17.98 4.06 -19.21
N PRO A 189 -19.11 4.70 -18.80
CA PRO A 189 -19.63 4.58 -17.44
C PRO A 189 -19.87 3.11 -17.05
N LYS A 190 -19.40 2.72 -15.85
CA LYS A 190 -19.52 1.36 -15.32
C LYS A 190 -20.04 1.40 -13.89
N ASP A 191 -20.89 0.46 -13.53
CA ASP A 191 -21.41 0.29 -12.17
C ASP A 191 -20.44 -0.57 -11.35
N PHE A 192 -20.03 -0.06 -10.20
CA PHE A 192 -19.11 -0.69 -9.26
C PHE A 192 -19.77 -0.90 -7.92
N LYS A 193 -19.31 -1.94 -7.21
CA LYS A 193 -19.62 -2.21 -5.82
C LYS A 193 -18.33 -2.53 -5.08
N ILE A 194 -18.07 -1.83 -3.98
CA ILE A 194 -16.87 -2.03 -3.15
C ILE A 194 -17.25 -2.22 -1.69
N TYR A 195 -16.60 -3.17 -1.02
CA TYR A 195 -16.82 -3.47 0.40
C TYR A 195 -15.57 -4.08 1.05
N ILE A 196 -15.51 -4.04 2.38
CA ILE A 196 -14.47 -4.70 3.16
C ILE A 196 -14.97 -6.09 3.57
N GLN A 197 -14.07 -7.07 3.54
CA GLN A 197 -14.29 -8.41 4.06
C GLN A 197 -13.13 -8.81 4.99
N ASP A 198 -13.43 -9.46 6.11
CA ASP A 198 -12.41 -10.05 6.99
C ASP A 198 -12.21 -11.56 6.74
N ARG A 199 -11.22 -12.16 7.42
CA ARG A 199 -10.91 -13.60 7.31
C ARG A 199 -11.99 -14.55 7.83
N TRP A 200 -12.95 -14.04 8.62
CA TRP A 200 -14.08 -14.81 9.14
C TRP A 200 -15.32 -14.70 8.23
N GLY A 201 -15.22 -13.92 7.15
CA GLY A 201 -16.27 -13.70 6.18
C GLY A 201 -17.32 -12.69 6.65
N ASN A 202 -17.01 -11.85 7.65
CA ASN A 202 -17.81 -10.67 7.91
C ASN A 202 -17.54 -9.64 6.81
N VAL A 203 -18.59 -8.91 6.42
CA VAL A 203 -18.52 -7.89 5.36
C VAL A 203 -19.10 -6.57 5.85
N SER A 204 -18.59 -5.46 5.32
CA SER A 204 -19.16 -4.14 5.53
C SER A 204 -20.43 -3.94 4.70
N GLU A 205 -21.16 -2.86 4.98
CA GLU A 205 -22.07 -2.30 3.98
C GLU A 205 -21.27 -1.96 2.71
N ALA A 206 -21.87 -2.20 1.54
CA ALA A 206 -21.22 -1.99 0.26
C ALA A 206 -21.49 -0.58 -0.26
N LEU A 207 -20.45 0.05 -0.81
CA LEU A 207 -20.58 1.29 -1.58
C LEU A 207 -20.83 0.91 -3.04
N GLU A 208 -21.99 1.27 -3.57
CA GLU A 208 -22.33 1.14 -4.99
C GLU A 208 -22.26 2.50 -5.68
N THR A 209 -21.62 2.56 -6.86
CA THR A 209 -21.43 3.82 -7.59
C THR A 209 -21.20 3.58 -9.09
N THR A 210 -21.57 4.56 -9.93
CA THR A 210 -21.27 4.54 -11.37
C THR A 210 -20.10 5.48 -11.64
N ILE A 211 -19.03 4.97 -12.25
CA ILE A 211 -17.81 5.73 -12.53
C ILE A 211 -17.42 5.55 -14.00
N SER A 212 -17.03 6.65 -14.65
CA SER A 212 -16.33 6.65 -15.93
C SER A 212 -14.81 6.74 -15.70
N PRO A 213 -14.03 5.71 -16.05
CA PRO A 213 -12.57 5.78 -16.01
C PRO A 213 -11.99 6.91 -16.86
N LEU A 214 -10.81 7.40 -16.49
CA LEU A 214 -10.16 8.50 -17.19
C LEU A 214 -9.35 7.99 -18.39
N PHE A 215 -9.42 8.72 -19.50
CA PHE A 215 -8.50 8.53 -20.63
C PHE A 215 -7.13 9.16 -20.31
N GLU A 216 -6.06 8.48 -20.70
CA GLU A 216 -4.70 9.03 -20.61
C GLU A 216 -4.14 9.34 -22.01
N GLU A 217 -3.63 10.55 -22.17
CA GLU A 217 -2.82 10.97 -23.30
C GLU A 217 -1.62 11.81 -22.83
N GLN A 218 -0.63 11.98 -23.70
CA GLN A 218 0.45 12.93 -23.44
C GLN A 218 -0.05 14.35 -23.70
N PHE A 219 0.25 15.28 -22.78
CA PHE A 219 0.05 16.70 -23.05
C PHE A 219 0.89 17.13 -24.25
N ASP A 220 0.31 17.95 -25.12
CA ASP A 220 0.99 18.44 -26.32
C ASP A 220 2.18 19.34 -25.92
N ARG A 221 3.39 18.78 -25.98
CA ARG A 221 4.64 19.45 -25.60
C ARG A 221 4.85 20.79 -26.33
N THR A 222 4.30 20.95 -27.54
CA THR A 222 4.45 22.17 -28.32
C THR A 222 3.64 23.36 -27.77
N LYS A 223 2.71 23.10 -26.86
CA LYS A 223 1.95 24.11 -26.11
C LYS A 223 2.58 24.45 -24.76
N ILE A 224 3.51 23.63 -24.28
CA ILE A 224 4.15 23.84 -22.99
C ILE A 224 5.17 24.98 -23.12
N THR A 225 5.05 25.99 -22.27
CA THR A 225 5.92 27.17 -22.30
C THR A 225 6.57 27.39 -20.94
N GLY A 226 7.90 27.50 -20.94
CA GLY A 226 8.66 27.87 -19.74
C GLY A 226 8.31 29.29 -19.27
N MET A 227 8.18 29.47 -17.96
CA MET A 227 7.87 30.73 -17.32
C MET A 227 9.05 31.20 -16.45
N SER A 228 8.98 32.46 -16.02
CA SER A 228 9.88 33.03 -15.03
C SER A 228 9.05 33.86 -14.06
N ILE A 229 8.70 33.28 -12.92
CA ILE A 229 7.96 33.97 -11.85
C ILE A 229 8.86 34.21 -10.63
N GLU A 230 8.36 34.86 -9.60
CA GLU A 230 9.15 35.15 -8.40
C GLU A 230 9.66 33.87 -7.73
N GLY A 231 10.96 33.85 -7.42
CA GLY A 231 11.65 32.72 -6.79
C GLY A 231 12.17 31.64 -7.76
N ASP A 232 11.79 31.69 -9.04
CA ASP A 232 12.35 30.77 -10.04
C ASP A 232 13.81 31.06 -10.36
N GLN A 233 14.58 30.01 -10.64
CA GLN A 233 16.00 30.16 -10.97
C GLN A 233 16.25 30.31 -12.47
N PRO A 234 17.16 31.23 -12.86
CA PRO A 234 17.49 31.44 -14.26
C PRO A 234 18.29 30.25 -14.82
N SER A 235 18.08 29.97 -16.10
CA SER A 235 18.92 29.05 -16.87
C SER A 235 20.35 29.56 -17.03
N ALA A 236 21.30 28.65 -17.22
CA ALA A 236 22.70 28.93 -17.51
C ALA A 236 23.18 28.19 -18.77
N TRP A 237 24.27 28.70 -19.36
CA TRP A 237 25.02 28.07 -20.46
C TRP A 237 24.20 27.65 -21.71
N GLY A 238 23.08 28.33 -21.99
CA GLY A 238 22.21 28.01 -23.12
C GLY A 238 21.29 26.81 -22.90
N TRP A 239 21.31 26.20 -21.71
CA TRP A 239 20.40 25.14 -21.29
C TRP A 239 19.12 25.76 -20.74
N VAL A 240 18.28 26.24 -21.66
CA VAL A 240 17.07 27.02 -21.35
C VAL A 240 15.87 26.13 -21.09
N LEU A 241 14.86 26.68 -20.40
CA LEU A 241 13.70 25.90 -19.94
C LEU A 241 12.90 25.27 -21.10
N ALA A 242 12.84 25.93 -22.25
CA ALA A 242 12.19 25.43 -23.45
C ALA A 242 12.77 24.10 -23.95
N ASN A 243 14.04 23.81 -23.68
CA ASN A 243 14.69 22.57 -24.09
C ASN A 243 14.11 21.33 -23.39
N LEU A 244 13.42 21.50 -22.25
CA LEU A 244 12.79 20.38 -21.55
C LEU A 244 11.57 19.80 -22.27
N PHE A 245 11.06 20.50 -23.29
CA PHE A 245 9.81 20.17 -23.98
C PHE A 245 10.01 19.98 -25.49
N ASP A 246 11.26 19.92 -25.96
CA ASP A 246 11.59 19.86 -27.39
C ASP A 246 11.64 18.41 -27.94
N GLY A 247 11.65 17.41 -27.05
CA GLY A 247 11.72 16.00 -27.39
C GLY A 247 13.12 15.40 -27.41
N THR A 248 14.16 16.17 -27.07
CA THR A 248 15.57 15.78 -27.17
C THR A 248 16.10 15.26 -25.84
N LYS A 249 16.13 13.93 -25.72
CA LYS A 249 16.66 13.21 -24.57
C LYS A 249 18.14 12.92 -24.80
N SER A 250 19.04 13.68 -24.18
CA SER A 250 20.47 13.61 -24.48
C SER A 250 21.36 14.08 -23.32
N ASP A 251 22.68 14.08 -23.55
CA ASP A 251 23.69 14.64 -22.64
C ASP A 251 24.09 16.09 -22.98
N GLY A 252 23.58 16.63 -24.08
CA GLY A 252 23.94 17.93 -24.66
C GLY A 252 22.79 18.93 -24.80
N ASN A 253 21.56 18.52 -24.48
CA ASN A 253 20.35 19.34 -24.51
C ASN A 253 19.58 19.22 -23.19
N GLY A 254 18.96 20.31 -22.77
CA GLY A 254 18.13 20.34 -21.56
C GLY A 254 18.10 21.71 -20.89
N PHE A 255 17.68 21.70 -19.63
CA PHE A 255 17.71 22.84 -18.72
C PHE A 255 18.82 22.68 -17.67
N HIS A 256 19.45 23.79 -17.28
CA HIS A 256 20.49 23.81 -16.26
C HIS A 256 20.49 25.16 -15.51
N THR A 257 20.55 25.15 -14.18
CA THR A 257 20.77 26.36 -13.36
C THR A 257 22.25 26.64 -13.12
N ALA A 258 22.62 27.88 -12.82
CA ALA A 258 24.02 28.20 -12.51
C ALA A 258 24.50 27.47 -11.23
N ASN A 259 25.76 27.02 -11.23
CA ASN A 259 26.39 26.44 -10.05
C ASN A 259 26.98 27.53 -9.13
N GLY A 260 27.07 27.24 -7.83
CA GLY A 260 27.65 28.18 -6.87
C GLY A 260 26.83 29.46 -6.68
N SER A 261 25.52 29.39 -6.94
CA SER A 261 24.60 30.50 -6.70
C SER A 261 24.38 30.78 -5.21
N GLY A 262 24.64 29.77 -4.36
CA GLY A 262 24.31 29.82 -2.93
C GLY A 262 22.81 29.76 -2.65
N VAL A 263 21.99 29.48 -3.67
CA VAL A 263 20.54 29.38 -3.55
C VAL A 263 20.10 27.94 -3.77
N TRP A 264 19.61 27.32 -2.70
CA TRP A 264 19.05 25.97 -2.69
C TRP A 264 17.99 25.89 -1.58
N PRO A 265 16.84 25.23 -1.78
CA PRO A 265 16.35 24.56 -3.00
C PRO A 265 16.00 25.52 -4.13
N GLN A 266 15.69 24.98 -5.32
CA GLN A 266 15.45 25.79 -6.54
C GLN A 266 14.10 25.49 -7.18
N TRP A 267 13.52 26.50 -7.84
CA TRP A 267 12.23 26.40 -8.51
C TRP A 267 12.35 26.70 -10.00
N ILE A 268 11.51 26.04 -10.79
CA ILE A 268 11.17 26.42 -12.17
C ILE A 268 9.67 26.28 -12.38
N THR A 269 9.10 27.13 -13.24
CA THR A 269 7.66 27.14 -13.54
C THR A 269 7.41 27.00 -15.04
N PHE A 270 6.37 26.27 -15.43
CA PHE A 270 5.93 26.16 -16.82
C PHE A 270 4.40 26.08 -16.94
N ASP A 271 3.86 26.66 -18.02
CA ASP A 271 2.46 26.59 -18.42
C ASP A 271 2.28 25.40 -19.36
N LEU A 272 1.34 24.48 -19.05
CA LEU A 272 0.98 23.37 -19.93
C LEU A 272 0.24 23.82 -21.20
N GLY A 273 -0.20 25.08 -21.25
CA GLY A 273 -0.99 25.69 -22.32
C GLY A 273 -2.47 25.30 -22.29
N VAL A 274 -2.83 24.29 -21.49
CA VAL A 274 -4.19 23.78 -21.32
C VAL A 274 -4.35 23.21 -19.92
N THR A 275 -5.55 23.38 -19.34
CA THR A 275 -5.90 22.76 -18.06
C THR A 275 -6.19 21.28 -18.27
N GLY A 276 -5.67 20.42 -17.40
CA GLY A 276 -5.97 18.99 -17.43
C GLY A 276 -5.68 18.28 -16.11
N LYS A 277 -6.11 17.03 -16.02
CA LYS A 277 -5.83 16.16 -14.88
C LYS A 277 -4.56 15.38 -15.15
N ILE A 278 -3.57 15.49 -14.28
CA ILE A 278 -2.27 14.80 -14.47
C ILE A 278 -2.37 13.38 -13.96
N SER A 279 -1.93 12.41 -14.76
CA SER A 279 -1.82 11.01 -14.37
C SER A 279 -0.41 10.67 -13.89
N ARG A 280 0.60 11.18 -14.61
CA ARG A 280 2.02 10.93 -14.35
C ARG A 280 2.87 11.94 -15.10
N ILE A 281 4.11 12.06 -14.66
CA ILE A 281 5.17 12.69 -15.43
C ILE A 281 6.25 11.67 -15.74
N LYS A 282 7.04 11.97 -16.76
CA LYS A 282 8.21 11.21 -17.11
C LYS A 282 9.40 12.14 -17.28
N VAL A 283 10.49 11.87 -16.58
CA VAL A 283 11.66 12.75 -16.49
C VAL A 283 12.88 12.02 -17.03
N TRP A 284 13.63 12.71 -17.89
CA TRP A 284 14.95 12.26 -18.32
C TRP A 284 16.03 13.12 -17.70
N GLN A 285 16.93 12.44 -17.00
CA GLN A 285 18.20 13.00 -16.57
C GLN A 285 19.02 13.46 -17.78
N ARG A 286 20.00 14.32 -17.55
CA ARG A 286 21.11 14.47 -18.50
C ARG A 286 21.76 13.10 -18.69
N LEU A 287 21.66 12.57 -19.91
CA LEU A 287 22.01 11.19 -20.23
C LEU A 287 23.53 10.98 -20.42
N GLY A 288 23.91 9.83 -20.96
CA GLY A 288 25.30 9.46 -21.22
C GLY A 288 26.07 9.26 -19.92
N ASP A 289 27.28 9.82 -19.84
CA ASP A 289 28.10 9.70 -18.64
C ASP A 289 27.52 10.45 -17.43
N TRP A 290 26.47 11.27 -17.60
CA TRP A 290 25.95 12.15 -16.56
C TRP A 290 24.86 11.55 -15.67
N ILE A 291 24.35 10.37 -15.99
CA ILE A 291 23.30 9.73 -15.19
C ILE A 291 23.73 9.51 -13.73
N TYR A 292 22.81 9.77 -12.81
CA TYR A 292 22.97 9.64 -11.36
C TYR A 292 24.20 10.38 -10.78
N LYS A 293 24.57 11.53 -11.36
CA LYS A 293 25.61 12.41 -10.85
C LYS A 293 25.31 13.89 -11.13
N HIS A 294 26.14 14.75 -10.54
CA HIS A 294 26.09 16.20 -10.76
C HIS A 294 24.71 16.79 -10.43
N GLY A 295 24.17 17.67 -11.26
CA GLY A 295 22.88 18.32 -11.04
C GLY A 295 21.66 17.48 -11.44
N ASN A 296 21.81 16.21 -11.81
CA ASN A 296 20.64 15.36 -12.02
C ASN A 296 19.86 15.21 -10.72
N LEU A 297 18.54 15.33 -10.79
CA LEU A 297 17.65 15.32 -9.63
C LEU A 297 17.59 13.93 -9.01
N GLU A 298 17.72 13.89 -7.68
CA GLU A 298 17.47 12.71 -6.85
C GLU A 298 16.12 12.84 -6.14
N HIS A 299 15.77 14.04 -5.69
CA HIS A 299 14.50 14.33 -5.01
C HIS A 299 13.97 15.68 -5.48
N PHE A 300 12.70 15.71 -5.90
CA PHE A 300 12.01 16.92 -6.30
C PHE A 300 10.51 16.80 -6.07
N GLU A 301 9.81 17.93 -6.01
CA GLU A 301 8.35 17.96 -5.95
C GLU A 301 7.79 18.61 -7.21
N ILE A 302 6.57 18.21 -7.56
CA ILE A 302 5.76 18.91 -8.56
C ILE A 302 4.56 19.53 -7.87
N TRP A 303 4.40 20.83 -8.05
CA TRP A 303 3.30 21.64 -7.55
C TRP A 303 2.47 22.14 -8.72
N GLY A 304 1.16 22.24 -8.55
CA GLY A 304 0.26 22.64 -9.62
C GLY A 304 -0.83 23.62 -9.19
N THR A 305 -1.24 24.46 -10.13
CA THR A 305 -2.37 25.38 -9.96
C THR A 305 -3.09 25.66 -11.29
N SER A 306 -4.32 26.14 -11.19
CA SER A 306 -5.06 26.74 -12.32
C SER A 306 -5.29 28.24 -12.14
N ASP A 307 -4.84 28.83 -11.02
CA ASP A 307 -4.99 30.26 -10.74
C ASP A 307 -3.88 31.06 -11.45
N ALA A 308 -4.21 31.61 -12.61
CA ALA A 308 -3.28 32.38 -13.44
C ALA A 308 -2.96 33.77 -12.86
N GLU A 309 -3.83 34.32 -12.00
CA GLU A 309 -3.72 35.69 -11.51
C GLU A 309 -2.80 35.77 -10.30
N ASN A 310 -2.69 34.68 -9.53
CA ASN A 310 -1.99 34.64 -8.25
C ASN A 310 -0.78 33.68 -8.23
N LEU A 311 -0.08 33.50 -9.35
CA LEU A 311 1.04 32.55 -9.45
C LEU A 311 2.18 32.80 -8.45
N ASN A 312 2.36 34.03 -7.96
CA ASN A 312 3.36 34.35 -6.93
C ASN A 312 2.88 34.09 -5.48
N ASP A 313 1.60 33.75 -5.27
CA ASP A 313 1.07 33.36 -3.96
C ASP A 313 1.29 31.86 -3.73
N PRO A 314 2.11 31.43 -2.75
CA PRO A 314 2.33 30.02 -2.48
C PRO A 314 1.06 29.23 -2.13
N SER A 315 0.01 29.90 -1.61
CA SER A 315 -1.22 29.24 -1.15
C SER A 315 -2.09 28.70 -2.27
N VAL A 316 -1.93 29.17 -3.52
CA VAL A 316 -2.69 28.67 -4.67
C VAL A 316 -2.08 27.40 -5.28
N TRP A 317 -0.90 26.99 -4.82
CA TRP A 317 -0.18 25.83 -5.32
C TRP A 317 -0.51 24.59 -4.49
N THR A 318 -0.87 23.50 -5.17
CA THR A 318 -1.11 22.19 -4.56
C THR A 318 0.05 21.26 -4.86
N LEU A 319 0.60 20.58 -3.86
CA LEU A 319 1.57 19.51 -4.06
C LEU A 319 0.91 18.35 -4.83
N MET A 320 1.37 18.11 -6.06
CA MET A 320 0.86 17.07 -6.94
C MET A 320 1.62 15.76 -6.75
N MET A 321 2.95 15.83 -6.68
CA MET A 321 3.84 14.67 -6.59
C MET A 321 5.08 14.98 -5.73
N ASP A 322 5.51 13.99 -4.94
CA ASP A 322 6.81 13.94 -4.25
C ASP A 322 7.66 12.86 -4.94
N CYS A 323 8.64 13.28 -5.74
CA CYS A 323 9.34 12.44 -6.72
C CYS A 323 10.75 12.10 -6.24
N LYS A 324 11.03 10.82 -6.04
CA LYS A 324 12.36 10.32 -5.66
C LYS A 324 12.92 9.40 -6.73
N SER A 325 14.00 9.85 -7.36
CA SER A 325 14.68 9.10 -8.41
C SER A 325 15.32 7.84 -7.85
N THR A 326 15.15 6.73 -8.57
CA THR A 326 15.67 5.42 -8.22
C THR A 326 16.86 5.09 -9.11
N LYS A 327 17.97 4.69 -8.49
CA LYS A 327 19.09 4.03 -9.16
C LYS A 327 18.94 2.51 -8.96
N PRO A 328 18.45 1.75 -9.96
CA PRO A 328 17.99 0.37 -9.74
C PRO A 328 19.07 -0.56 -9.20
N SER A 329 20.32 -0.40 -9.63
CA SER A 329 21.41 -1.28 -9.21
C SER A 329 21.80 -1.15 -7.74
N GLY A 330 21.46 -0.03 -7.08
CA GLY A 330 21.94 0.30 -5.73
C GLY A 330 23.46 0.44 -5.60
N LEU A 331 24.22 0.40 -6.70
CA LEU A 331 25.69 0.55 -6.66
C LEU A 331 26.06 1.96 -6.17
N PRO A 332 27.23 2.11 -5.49
CA PRO A 332 27.70 3.41 -5.00
C PRO A 332 27.78 4.48 -6.09
N LEU A 333 27.61 5.74 -5.69
CA LEU A 333 27.81 6.89 -6.58
C LEU A 333 29.17 6.84 -7.28
N GLY A 334 29.16 7.11 -8.60
CA GLY A 334 30.31 6.96 -9.48
C GLY A 334 30.46 5.57 -10.12
N GLN A 335 29.62 4.59 -9.74
CA GLN A 335 29.52 3.29 -10.42
C GLN A 335 28.15 3.12 -11.08
N ILE A 336 28.18 2.77 -12.37
CA ILE A 336 26.99 2.69 -13.22
C ILE A 336 26.92 1.32 -13.89
N SER A 337 25.82 0.60 -13.67
CA SER A 337 25.52 -0.66 -14.36
C SER A 337 24.80 -0.41 -15.70
N ASP A 338 24.63 -1.46 -16.51
CA ASP A 338 23.82 -1.37 -17.73
C ASP A 338 22.32 -1.24 -17.43
N GLU A 339 21.87 -1.76 -16.30
CA GLU A 339 20.50 -1.56 -15.79
C GLU A 339 20.24 -0.09 -15.46
N ASP A 340 21.20 0.58 -14.81
CA ASP A 340 21.13 2.02 -14.51
C ASP A 340 20.99 2.84 -15.80
N ARG A 341 21.77 2.49 -16.84
CA ARG A 341 21.71 3.16 -18.16
C ARG A 341 20.37 2.99 -18.83
N GLN A 342 19.87 1.75 -18.91
CA GLN A 342 18.59 1.46 -19.55
C GLN A 342 17.43 2.15 -18.82
N TRP A 343 17.46 2.19 -17.48
CA TRP A 343 16.46 2.90 -16.68
C TRP A 343 16.47 4.40 -16.99
N ALA A 344 17.64 5.03 -17.01
CA ALA A 344 17.76 6.45 -17.31
C ALA A 344 17.38 6.80 -18.76
N GLU A 345 17.76 5.96 -19.73
CA GLU A 345 17.41 6.13 -21.15
C GLU A 345 15.91 5.94 -21.39
N ALA A 346 15.27 5.00 -20.68
CA ALA A 346 13.83 4.81 -20.72
C ALA A 346 13.10 6.04 -20.20
N GLY A 347 13.67 6.77 -19.23
CA GLY A 347 13.07 7.91 -18.54
C GLY A 347 12.25 7.44 -17.34
N GLU A 348 12.38 8.15 -16.23
CA GLU A 348 11.77 7.75 -14.97
C GLU A 348 10.36 8.29 -14.84
N GLU A 349 9.44 7.41 -14.45
CA GLU A 349 8.01 7.71 -14.33
C GLU A 349 7.63 7.99 -12.88
N PHE A 350 6.87 9.06 -12.67
CA PHE A 350 6.30 9.42 -11.38
C PHE A 350 4.79 9.58 -11.50
N VAL A 351 4.05 8.79 -10.73
CA VAL A 351 2.58 8.75 -10.78
C VAL A 351 2.00 9.86 -9.90
N CYS A 352 1.01 10.56 -10.44
CA CYS A 352 0.20 11.54 -9.72
C CYS A 352 -1.03 10.84 -9.14
N ASP A 353 -1.34 11.13 -7.88
CA ASP A 353 -2.55 10.61 -7.25
C ASP A 353 -3.80 11.12 -8.00
N PRO A 354 -4.75 10.26 -8.41
CA PRO A 354 -5.92 10.65 -9.18
C PRO A 354 -6.92 11.50 -8.38
N SER A 355 -6.78 11.68 -7.07
CA SER A 355 -7.54 12.64 -6.29
C SER A 355 -7.07 14.09 -6.46
N LYS A 356 -5.88 14.31 -7.05
CA LYS A 356 -5.32 15.64 -7.27
C LYS A 356 -6.15 16.45 -8.28
N PRO A 357 -6.19 17.79 -8.12
CA PRO A 357 -7.03 18.65 -8.95
C PRO A 357 -6.53 18.75 -10.39
N LYS A 358 -7.39 19.25 -11.29
CA LYS A 358 -6.96 19.70 -12.62
C LYS A 358 -6.09 20.95 -12.48
N VAL A 359 -4.99 21.00 -13.23
CA VAL A 359 -4.01 22.10 -13.18
C VAL A 359 -3.62 22.52 -14.60
N ARG A 360 -3.12 23.75 -14.72
CA ARG A 360 -2.55 24.29 -15.96
C ARG A 360 -1.09 24.68 -15.80
N TYR A 361 -0.73 25.26 -14.67
CA TYR A 361 0.63 25.68 -14.37
C TYR A 361 1.27 24.68 -13.44
N LEU A 362 2.52 24.31 -13.73
CA LEU A 362 3.32 23.44 -12.90
C LEU A 362 4.59 24.13 -12.43
N ARG A 363 4.97 23.82 -11.19
CA ARG A 363 6.24 24.18 -10.58
C ARG A 363 7.01 22.93 -10.22
N LEU A 364 8.27 22.87 -10.60
CA LEU A 364 9.21 21.87 -10.12
C LEU A 364 10.05 22.49 -9.02
N HIS A 365 10.06 21.85 -7.85
CA HIS A 365 10.88 22.19 -6.70
C HIS A 365 12.03 21.20 -6.58
N ALA A 366 13.24 21.61 -6.96
CA ALA A 366 14.43 20.78 -6.85
C ALA A 366 14.91 20.77 -5.39
N LEU A 367 14.84 19.60 -4.73
CA LEU A 367 15.17 19.43 -3.31
C LEU A 367 16.54 18.79 -3.10
N GLN A 368 16.89 17.81 -3.93
CA GLN A 368 18.18 17.10 -3.87
C GLN A 368 18.66 16.71 -5.26
N THR A 369 19.97 16.81 -5.48
CA THR A 369 20.65 16.25 -6.65
C THR A 369 21.55 15.11 -6.24
N TRP A 370 21.87 14.22 -7.18
CA TRP A 370 22.75 13.08 -6.94
C TRP A 370 24.18 13.48 -6.49
N SER A 371 24.57 14.75 -6.64
CA SER A 371 25.84 15.27 -6.10
C SER A 371 25.72 16.14 -4.85
N ASN A 372 24.49 16.39 -4.37
CA ASN A 372 24.19 17.37 -3.32
C ASN A 372 24.72 18.79 -3.65
N GLY A 373 24.75 19.15 -4.93
CA GLY A 373 25.11 20.48 -5.41
C GLY A 373 23.95 21.48 -5.29
N ASP A 374 24.26 22.77 -5.35
CA ASP A 374 23.32 23.90 -5.28
C ASP A 374 22.77 24.31 -6.66
N PHE A 375 22.61 23.34 -7.57
CA PHE A 375 22.15 23.53 -8.93
C PHE A 375 21.55 22.22 -9.44
N PHE A 376 20.72 22.29 -10.49
CA PHE A 376 20.18 21.10 -11.11
C PHE A 376 20.13 21.21 -12.65
N HIS A 377 20.02 20.06 -13.29
CA HIS A 377 19.80 19.91 -14.71
C HIS A 377 18.98 18.68 -15.06
N MET A 378 18.30 18.75 -16.20
CA MET A 378 17.39 17.72 -16.71
C MET A 378 17.34 17.86 -18.24
N SER A 379 17.22 16.75 -18.98
CA SER A 379 17.16 16.82 -20.45
C SER A 379 15.75 17.00 -20.97
N GLU A 380 14.76 16.33 -20.37
CA GLU A 380 13.37 16.37 -20.83
C GLU A 380 12.39 16.08 -19.69
N ILE A 381 11.19 16.65 -19.77
CA ILE A 381 10.03 16.22 -19.00
C ILE A 381 8.80 16.06 -19.92
N GLU A 382 8.09 14.96 -19.75
CA GLU A 382 6.81 14.70 -20.41
C GLU A 382 5.70 14.62 -19.37
N VAL A 383 4.55 15.20 -19.68
CA VAL A 383 3.37 15.22 -18.80
C VAL A 383 2.26 14.42 -19.47
N TYR A 384 1.62 13.54 -18.70
CA TYR A 384 0.52 12.68 -19.16
C TYR A 384 -0.73 12.91 -18.31
N GLY A 385 -1.89 12.64 -18.90
CA GLY A 385 -3.16 12.69 -18.21
C GLY A 385 -4.33 12.95 -19.16
N GLN A 386 -5.39 13.58 -18.65
CA GLN A 386 -6.59 13.91 -19.41
C GLN A 386 -6.62 15.41 -19.68
N VAL A 387 -6.61 15.78 -20.95
CA VAL A 387 -6.60 17.18 -21.37
C VAL A 387 -8.02 17.74 -21.50
N GLY A 388 -8.28 18.92 -20.93
CA GLY A 388 -9.53 19.66 -21.10
C GLY A 388 -10.67 19.27 -20.13
N GLU A 389 -11.90 19.63 -20.52
CA GLU A 389 -13.11 19.25 -19.79
C GLU A 389 -13.46 17.77 -20.05
N ASP A 390 -14.13 17.16 -19.08
CA ASP A 390 -14.50 15.74 -19.09
C ASP A 390 -15.35 15.46 -20.34
N LYS A 391 -14.82 14.68 -21.28
CA LYS A 391 -15.54 14.28 -22.50
C LYS A 391 -16.61 13.24 -22.21
#